data_AF-A0A0H5QMY4-F1
#
_entry.id   AF-A0A0H5QMY4-F1
#
_cell.length_a   1.000
_cell.length_b   1.000
_cell.length_c   1.000
_cell.angle_alpha   90.00
_cell.angle_beta   90.00
_cell.angle_gamma   90.00
#
_symmetry.space_group_name_H-M   'P 1'
#
loop_
_entity.id
_entity.type
_entity.pdbx_description
1 polymer ?
#
loop_
_entity_poly.entity_id
_entity_poly.type
_entity_poly.pdbx_seq_one_letter_code
_entity_poly.pdbx_strand_id
1 'polypeptide(L)' 'MMATLMQKDVLIEVVANTQAIISKRTPPNTPRNDDQLFLSNLRDELYSTAHDKIDYQKTLDDVKNIKDKYVNLPVHSYYL' A
#
# COMPACT_ATOMS: atom_id res chain seq x y z
N MET A 1 -2.54 -17.09 5.51
CA MET A 1 -3.14 -18.08 4.57
C MET A 1 -2.68 -17.73 3.16
N MET A 2 -2.35 -18.72 2.33
CA MET A 2 -2.00 -18.49 0.91
C MET A 2 -3.12 -17.75 0.17
N ALA A 3 -2.78 -16.84 -0.73
CA ALA A 3 -3.77 -16.07 -1.48
C ALA A 3 -4.34 -16.86 -2.67
N THR A 4 -5.63 -16.67 -2.91
CA THR A 4 -6.26 -16.95 -4.21
C THR A 4 -5.90 -15.86 -5.22
N LEU A 5 -6.15 -16.12 -6.52
CA LEU A 5 -5.98 -15.11 -7.57
C LEU A 5 -6.78 -13.83 -7.27
N MET A 6 -8.05 -13.97 -6.88
CA MET A 6 -8.91 -12.84 -6.52
C MET A 6 -8.38 -12.06 -5.31
N GLN A 7 -7.86 -12.76 -4.30
CA GLN A 7 -7.26 -12.12 -3.13
C GLN A 7 -5.98 -11.35 -3.48
N LYS A 8 -5.18 -11.83 -4.43
CA LYS A 8 -4.02 -11.08 -4.94
C LYS A 8 -4.46 -9.78 -5.62
N ASP A 9 -5.52 -9.80 -6.41
CA ASP A 9 -6.06 -8.57 -7.03
C ASP A 9 -6.54 -7.56 -5.98
N VAL A 10 -7.21 -8.05 -4.92
CA VAL A 10 -7.59 -7.22 -3.78
C VAL A 10 -6.36 -6.59 -3.10
N LEU A 11 -5.27 -7.34 -2.91
CA LEU A 11 -4.05 -6.77 -2.33
C LEU A 11 -3.47 -5.65 -3.20
N ILE A 12 -3.45 -5.84 -4.54
CA ILE A 12 -2.97 -4.83 -5.49
C ILE A 12 -3.81 -3.55 -5.37
N GLU A 13 -5.13 -3.68 -5.31
CA GLU A 13 -6.05 -2.56 -5.13
C GLU A 13 -5.81 -1.84 -3.80
N VAL A 14 -5.70 -2.58 -2.70
CA VAL A 14 -5.49 -2.04 -1.36
C VAL A 14 -4.15 -1.30 -1.26
N VAL A 15 -3.08 -1.83 -1.86
CA VAL A 15 -1.78 -1.15 -1.94
C VAL A 15 -1.90 0.14 -2.74
N ALA A 16 -2.52 0.11 -3.94
CA ALA A 16 -2.68 1.30 -4.76
C ALA A 16 -3.51 2.40 -4.06
N ASN A 17 -4.61 2.01 -3.38
CA ASN A 17 -5.42 2.93 -2.59
C ASN A 17 -4.61 3.56 -1.45
N THR A 18 -3.82 2.75 -0.74
CA THR A 18 -2.98 3.21 0.36
C THR A 18 -1.90 4.17 -0.13
N GLN A 19 -1.23 3.86 -1.25
CA GLN A 19 -0.28 4.77 -1.88
C GLN A 19 -0.91 6.12 -2.22
N ALA A 20 -2.14 6.14 -2.76
CA ALA A 20 -2.86 7.37 -3.07
C ALA A 20 -3.22 8.17 -1.81
N ILE A 21 -3.65 7.51 -0.73
CA ILE A 21 -3.94 8.16 0.56
C ILE A 21 -2.70 8.86 1.10
N ILE A 22 -1.56 8.16 1.10
CA ILE A 22 -0.29 8.67 1.64
C ILE A 22 0.22 9.83 0.78
N SER A 23 0.25 9.69 -0.55
CA SER A 23 0.72 10.76 -1.44
C SER A 23 -0.03 12.08 -1.24
N LYS A 24 -1.33 12.03 -0.93
CA LYS A 24 -2.12 13.25 -0.65
C LYS A 24 -1.88 13.87 0.73
N ARG A 25 -1.17 13.18 1.62
CA ARG A 25 -1.02 13.55 3.04
C ARG A 25 0.44 13.68 3.48
N THR A 26 1.37 13.36 2.60
CA THR A 26 2.79 13.65 2.77
C THR A 26 3.19 14.87 1.93
N PRO A 27 4.25 15.60 2.30
CA PRO A 27 4.76 16.68 1.48
C PRO A 27 5.07 16.23 0.04
N PRO A 28 4.68 17.02 -0.98
CA PRO A 28 5.08 16.77 -2.36
C PRO A 28 6.57 17.10 -2.58
N ASN A 29 7.17 16.54 -3.61
CA ASN A 29 8.56 16.82 -4.02
C ASN A 29 9.63 16.52 -2.95
N THR A 30 9.30 15.74 -1.93
CA THR A 30 10.27 15.18 -0.98
C THR A 30 10.60 13.74 -1.33
N PRO A 31 11.78 13.21 -0.92
CA PRO A 31 12.07 11.79 -1.01
C PRO A 31 10.95 10.94 -0.39
N ARG A 32 10.72 9.75 -0.94
CA ARG A 32 9.77 8.79 -0.39
C ARG A 32 10.22 8.36 1.00
N ASN A 33 9.29 8.33 1.95
CA ASN A 33 9.53 7.75 3.27
C ASN A 33 9.50 6.20 3.21
N ASP A 34 9.88 5.57 4.32
CA ASP A 34 9.99 4.11 4.43
C ASP A 34 8.68 3.39 4.09
N ASP A 35 7.53 3.90 4.54
CA ASP A 35 6.23 3.30 4.24
C ASP A 35 5.89 3.42 2.73
N GLN A 36 6.21 4.54 2.09
CA GLN A 36 6.04 4.73 0.65
C GLN A 36 6.97 3.82 -0.17
N LEU A 37 8.21 3.62 0.29
CA LEU A 37 9.17 2.70 -0.33
C LEU A 37 8.70 1.25 -0.16
N PHE A 38 8.30 0.86 1.05
CA PHE A 38 7.75 -0.47 1.34
C PHE A 38 6.58 -0.79 0.42
N LEU A 39 5.58 0.10 0.32
CA LEU A 39 4.42 -0.13 -0.54
C LEU A 39 4.77 -0.17 -2.03
N SER A 40 5.81 0.54 -2.46
CA SER A 40 6.30 0.47 -3.84
C SER A 40 6.89 -0.90 -4.14
N ASN A 41 7.78 -1.38 -3.27
CA ASN A 41 8.40 -2.69 -3.42
C ASN A 41 7.36 -3.81 -3.31
N LEU A 42 6.44 -3.71 -2.34
CA LEU A 42 5.36 -4.67 -2.17
C LEU A 42 4.47 -4.75 -3.42
N ARG A 43 4.19 -3.63 -4.09
CA ARG A 43 3.43 -3.64 -5.34
C ARG A 43 4.14 -4.44 -6.43
N ASP A 44 5.46 -4.24 -6.57
CA ASP A 44 6.28 -4.97 -7.55
C ASP A 44 6.33 -6.47 -7.22
N GLU A 45 6.45 -6.82 -5.93
CA GLU A 45 6.38 -8.20 -5.43
C GLU A 45 5.03 -8.85 -5.73
N LEU A 46 3.92 -8.13 -5.46
CA LEU A 46 2.58 -8.64 -5.74
C LEU A 46 2.43 -8.97 -7.22
N TYR A 47 2.87 -8.12 -8.15
CA TYR A 47 2.77 -8.42 -9.59
C TYR A 47 3.64 -9.59 -10.01
N SER A 48 4.87 -9.70 -9.48
CA SER A 48 5.86 -10.71 -9.88
C SER A 48 5.69 -12.09 -9.20
N THR A 49 4.97 -12.15 -8.09
CA THR A 49 4.81 -13.37 -7.28
C THR A 49 3.53 -14.12 -7.63
N ALA A 50 3.59 -15.45 -7.78
CA ALA A 50 2.40 -16.28 -7.95
C ALA A 50 1.47 -16.16 -6.72
N HIS A 51 0.15 -16.10 -6.93
CA HIS A 51 -0.80 -15.79 -5.85
C HIS A 51 -0.68 -16.74 -4.65
N ASP A 52 -0.39 -18.02 -4.90
CA ASP A 52 -0.31 -19.06 -3.89
C ASP A 52 0.93 -18.91 -3.01
N LYS A 53 1.92 -18.11 -3.42
CA LYS A 53 3.10 -17.80 -2.61
C LYS A 53 2.94 -16.57 -1.72
N ILE A 54 1.80 -15.88 -1.80
CA ILE A 54 1.52 -14.67 -1.02
C ILE A 54 0.75 -15.07 0.24
N ASP A 55 1.22 -14.64 1.41
CA ASP A 55 0.41 -14.73 2.64
C ASP A 55 -0.59 -13.58 2.69
N TYR A 56 -1.81 -13.85 2.23
CA TYR A 56 -2.85 -12.84 2.07
C TYR A 56 -3.11 -12.04 3.34
N GLN A 57 -3.31 -12.73 4.47
CA GLN A 57 -3.74 -12.08 5.71
C GLN A 57 -2.63 -11.18 6.25
N LYS A 58 -1.40 -11.70 6.29
CA LYS A 58 -0.24 -10.93 6.73
C LYS A 58 -0.03 -9.71 5.85
N THR A 59 -0.04 -9.87 4.52
CA THR A 59 0.15 -8.74 3.60
C THR A 59 -0.97 -7.70 3.73
N LEU A 60 -2.23 -8.14 3.88
CA LEU A 60 -3.36 -7.24 4.07
C LEU A 60 -3.22 -6.43 5.37
N ASP A 61 -2.82 -7.06 6.45
CA ASP A 61 -2.64 -6.42 7.75
C ASP A 61 -1.46 -5.45 7.72
N ASP A 62 -0.34 -5.83 7.10
CA ASP A 62 0.82 -4.96 6.90
C ASP A 62 0.42 -3.66 6.16
N VAL A 63 -0.37 -3.76 5.09
CA VAL A 63 -0.81 -2.57 4.32
C VAL A 63 -1.85 -1.74 5.09
N LYS A 64 -2.79 -2.37 5.80
CA LYS A 64 -3.78 -1.66 6.63
C LYS A 64 -3.13 -0.89 7.76
N ASN A 65 -2.17 -1.51 8.45
CA ASN A 65 -1.42 -0.86 9.53
C ASN A 65 -0.68 0.38 9.02
N ILE A 66 -0.14 0.35 7.80
CA ILE A 66 0.44 1.53 7.17
C ILE A 66 -0.65 2.57 6.88
N LYS A 67 -1.75 2.18 6.23
CA LYS A 67 -2.86 3.10 5.91
C LYS A 67 -3.36 3.86 7.13
N ASP A 68 -3.50 3.19 8.27
CA ASP A 68 -4.05 3.77 9.50
C ASP A 68 -3.17 4.89 10.09
N LYS A 69 -1.86 4.86 9.84
CA LYS A 69 -0.95 5.96 10.22
C LYS A 69 -1.29 7.27 9.50
N TYR A 70 -1.87 7.18 8.30
CA TYR A 70 -2.06 8.34 7.41
C TYR A 70 -3.52 8.73 7.21
N VAL A 71 -4.48 7.80 7.24
CA VAL A 71 -5.86 8.06 6.78
C VAL A 71 -6.54 9.26 7.45
N ASN A 72 -6.24 9.49 8.73
CA ASN A 72 -6.79 10.58 9.55
C ASN A 72 -5.98 11.88 9.50
N LEU A 73 -4.81 11.89 8.83
CA LEU A 73 -4.07 13.12 8.61
C LEU A 73 -4.80 14.01 7.59
N PRO A 74 -4.72 15.35 7.73
CA PRO A 74 -5.30 16.25 6.75
C PRO A 74 -4.64 16.05 5.38
N VAL A 75 -5.42 16.27 4.32
CA VAL A 75 -4.86 16.38 2.97
C VAL A 75 -3.88 17.55 2.96
N HIS A 76 -2.69 17.32 2.42
CA HIS A 76 -1.64 18.31 2.35
C HIS A 76 -2.11 19.50 1.49
N SER A 77 -1.85 20.72 1.94
CA SER A 77 -2.39 21.96 1.33
C SER A 77 -2.04 22.13 -0.15
N TYR A 78 -0.95 21.54 -0.61
CA TYR A 78 -0.57 21.49 -2.03
C TYR A 78 -1.64 20.85 -2.94
N TYR A 79 -2.49 19.97 -2.40
CA TYR A 79 -3.53 19.24 -3.16
C TYR A 79 -4.95 19.78 -2.94
N LEU A 80 -5.09 20.92 -2.25
CA LEU A 80 -6.37 21.61 -2.04
C LEU A 80 -6.65 22.64 -3.13
#